data_AF-A0A975D9S1-F1
#
_entry.id   AF-A0A975D9S1-F1
#
_cell.length_a   1.000
_cell.length_b   1.000
_cell.length_c   1.000
_cell.angle_alpha   90.00
_cell.angle_beta   90.00
_cell.angle_gamma   90.00
#
_symmetry.space_group_name_H-M   'P 1'
#
loop_
_entity.id
_entity.type
_entity.pdbx_description
1 polymer ?
#
loop_
_entity_poly.entity_id
_entity_poly.type
_entity_poly.pdbx_seq_one_letter_code
_entity_poly.pdbx_strand_id
1 'polypeptide(L)'
;MALDFNQINKDKNLFAVDGLPLITIYDDNFFVRNDYDVLSVGQRNYLINYFEKLGFKQQSGKVLSDGKINIHLPAPNSNLAVSSFSEALLNNDLTQYYCVTPTLFAETLFHQTLQKDYLTVLKTLRKLVKKCPYNIEWLRDVSYRSPIEEITVKSYSDLTAYQKFIIDKRYKSKKAL
;
A
#
# COMPACT_ATOMS: atom_id res chain seq x y z
N MET A 1 -17.41 -4.61 -14.17
CA MET A 1 -16.29 -3.84 -14.75
C MET A 1 -15.30 -3.67 -13.62
N ALA A 2 -14.04 -4.06 -13.79
CA ALA A 2 -13.02 -3.93 -12.76
C ALA A 2 -12.31 -2.58 -12.90
N LEU A 3 -11.65 -2.13 -11.84
CA LEU A 3 -10.87 -0.90 -11.87
C LEU A 3 -9.61 -1.06 -12.74
N ASP A 4 -9.29 -0.05 -13.55
CA ASP A 4 -8.10 -0.10 -14.41
C ASP A 4 -6.83 0.24 -13.62
N PHE A 5 -6.11 -0.80 -13.22
CA PHE A 5 -4.85 -0.67 -12.49
C PHE A 5 -3.72 -0.07 -13.33
N ASN A 6 -3.76 -0.18 -14.66
CA ASN A 6 -2.78 0.51 -15.50
C ASN A 6 -3.00 2.02 -15.42
N GLN A 7 -4.24 2.48 -15.41
CA GLN A 7 -4.57 3.89 -15.23
C GLN A 7 -4.13 4.41 -13.85
N ILE A 8 -4.40 3.67 -12.76
CA ILE A 8 -3.89 4.03 -11.42
C ILE A 8 -2.37 4.11 -11.42
N ASN A 9 -1.71 3.13 -12.02
CA ASN A 9 -0.26 3.07 -12.00
C ASN A 9 0.43 4.14 -12.87
N LYS A 10 -0.30 4.93 -13.66
CA LYS A 10 0.23 6.16 -14.29
C LYS A 10 0.38 7.31 -13.31
N ASP A 11 -0.43 7.35 -12.25
CA ASP A 11 -0.26 8.34 -11.19
C ASP A 11 1.08 8.12 -10.47
N LYS A 12 1.82 9.20 -10.20
CA LYS A 12 3.17 9.09 -9.60
C LYS A 12 3.17 8.59 -8.15
N ASN A 13 2.08 8.81 -7.42
CA ASN A 13 1.94 8.58 -5.98
C ASN A 13 1.12 7.32 -5.65
N LEU A 14 0.33 6.81 -6.60
CA LEU A 14 -0.55 5.65 -6.37
C LEU A 14 0.07 4.34 -6.84
N PHE A 15 -0.24 3.23 -6.18
CA PHE A 15 0.15 1.89 -6.62
C PHE A 15 -0.96 0.88 -6.41
N ALA A 16 -1.17 0.00 -7.38
CA ALA A 16 -2.12 -1.11 -7.33
C ALA A 16 -1.59 -2.28 -8.16
N VAL A 17 -2.02 -3.52 -7.88
CA VAL A 17 -1.60 -4.71 -8.63
C VAL A 17 -2.76 -5.68 -8.81
N ASP A 18 -2.75 -6.43 -9.90
CA ASP A 18 -3.75 -7.47 -10.16
C ASP A 18 -3.76 -8.54 -9.05
N GLY A 19 -4.96 -9.03 -8.75
CA GLY A 19 -5.17 -10.07 -7.75
C GLY A 19 -5.18 -9.60 -6.31
N LEU A 20 -5.26 -8.28 -6.07
CA LEU A 20 -5.58 -7.69 -4.78
C LEU A 20 -6.58 -6.54 -4.97
N PRO A 21 -7.61 -6.42 -4.10
CA PRO A 21 -8.54 -5.29 -4.10
C PRO A 21 -7.91 -4.05 -3.45
N LEU A 22 -6.59 -3.83 -3.59
CA LEU A 22 -5.86 -2.84 -2.82
C LEU A 22 -5.31 -1.72 -3.69
N ILE A 23 -5.36 -0.51 -3.14
CA ILE A 23 -4.77 0.69 -3.73
C ILE A 23 -3.99 1.37 -2.62
N THR A 24 -2.73 1.73 -2.87
CA THR A 24 -1.93 2.46 -1.90
C THR A 24 -1.44 3.78 -2.46
N ILE A 25 -1.14 4.70 -1.57
CA ILE A 25 -0.65 6.04 -1.86
C ILE A 25 0.58 6.34 -1.03
N TYR A 26 1.56 6.98 -1.67
CA TYR A 26 2.73 7.52 -1.02
C TYR A 26 3.04 8.91 -1.57
N ASP A 27 3.31 9.86 -0.68
CA ASP A 27 3.74 11.21 -1.03
C ASP A 27 5.09 11.50 -0.36
N ASP A 28 6.11 11.74 -1.19
CA ASP A 28 7.50 12.02 -0.81
C ASP A 28 7.64 13.25 0.12
N ASN A 29 6.64 14.15 0.16
CA ASN A 29 6.66 15.37 0.98
C ASN A 29 6.37 15.13 2.47
N PHE A 30 5.85 13.95 2.81
CA PHE A 30 5.41 13.60 4.16
C PHE A 30 6.08 12.31 4.64
N PHE A 31 7.42 12.22 4.56
CA PHE A 31 8.17 11.20 5.30
C PHE A 31 8.10 11.51 6.81
N VAL A 32 6.90 11.49 7.36
CA VAL A 32 6.69 11.39 8.79
C VAL A 32 6.73 9.90 9.05
N ARG A 33 7.71 9.45 9.85
CA ARG A 33 7.58 8.18 10.56
C ARG A 33 6.39 8.35 11.50
N ASN A 34 5.19 8.13 10.98
CA ASN A 34 4.02 8.00 11.82
C ASN A 34 4.07 6.60 12.41
N ASP A 35 4.03 6.50 13.73
CA ASP A 35 3.89 5.23 14.45
C ASP A 35 2.56 4.53 14.14
N TYR A 36 1.62 5.27 13.53
CA TYR A 36 0.32 4.79 13.06
C TYR A 36 0.38 4.37 11.60
N ASP A 37 -0.07 3.15 11.33
CA ASP A 37 -0.29 2.65 9.98
C ASP A 37 -1.63 3.15 9.42
N VAL A 38 -1.73 4.47 9.23
CA VAL A 38 -2.97 5.17 8.84
C VAL A 38 -2.73 6.14 7.70
N LEU A 39 -3.68 6.20 6.77
CA LEU A 39 -3.71 7.21 5.72
C LEU A 39 -3.96 8.60 6.32
N SER A 40 -3.03 9.53 6.08
CA SER A 40 -3.17 10.92 6.52
C SER A 40 -4.36 11.61 5.84
N VAL A 41 -4.84 12.70 6.43
CA VAL A 41 -5.93 13.52 5.82
C VAL A 41 -5.55 13.97 4.40
N GLY A 42 -4.30 14.37 4.18
CA GLY A 42 -3.79 14.74 2.85
C GLY A 42 -3.84 13.59 1.85
N GLN A 43 -3.43 12.39 2.27
CA GLN A 43 -3.51 11.19 1.43
C GLN A 43 -4.96 10.80 1.10
N ARG A 44 -5.87 10.89 2.08
CA ARG A 44 -7.30 10.63 1.88
C ARG A 44 -7.89 11.63 0.88
N ASN A 45 -7.61 12.92 1.04
CA ASN A 45 -8.07 13.96 0.11
C ASN A 45 -7.50 13.77 -1.29
N TYR A 46 -6.24 13.36 -1.42
CA TYR A 46 -5.65 13.03 -2.72
C TYR A 46 -6.42 11.89 -3.40
N LEU A 47 -6.68 10.80 -2.67
CA LEU A 47 -7.45 9.66 -3.19
C LEU A 47 -8.87 10.07 -3.59
N ILE A 48 -9.56 10.85 -2.76
CA ILE A 48 -10.90 11.38 -3.08
C ILE A 48 -10.86 12.15 -4.40
N ASN A 49 -9.99 13.16 -4.50
CA ASN A 49 -9.86 13.98 -5.71
C ASN A 49 -9.45 13.17 -6.95
N TYR A 50 -8.66 12.10 -6.77
CA TYR A 50 -8.27 11.20 -7.85
C TYR A 50 -9.48 10.41 -8.37
N PHE A 51 -10.24 9.76 -7.49
CA PHE A 51 -11.39 8.93 -7.88
C PHE A 51 -12.59 9.76 -8.35
N GLU A 52 -12.79 10.97 -7.83
CA GLU A 52 -13.82 11.88 -8.33
C GLU A 52 -13.64 12.22 -9.82
N LYS A 53 -12.39 12.40 -10.26
CA LYS A 53 -12.07 12.59 -11.69
C LYS A 53 -12.38 11.37 -12.55
N LEU A 54 -12.46 10.19 -11.94
CA LEU A 54 -12.87 8.95 -12.59
C LEU A 54 -14.38 8.70 -12.52
N GLY A 55 -15.15 9.64 -11.96
CA GLY A 55 -16.61 9.56 -11.87
C GLY A 55 -17.15 8.94 -10.58
N PHE A 56 -16.30 8.60 -9.61
CA PHE A 56 -16.76 8.16 -8.30
C PHE A 56 -17.34 9.34 -7.52
N LYS A 57 -18.36 9.07 -6.71
CA LYS A 57 -18.99 10.07 -5.83
C LYS A 57 -18.88 9.63 -4.39
N GLN A 58 -18.68 10.59 -3.49
CA GLN A 58 -18.65 10.30 -2.06
C GLN A 58 -20.05 9.93 -1.55
N GLN A 59 -20.22 8.68 -1.11
CA GLN A 59 -21.45 8.22 -0.46
C GLN A 59 -21.40 8.44 1.05
N SER A 60 -20.21 8.33 1.65
CA SER A 60 -19.97 8.60 3.07
C SER A 60 -18.53 9.06 3.30
N GLY A 61 -18.21 9.46 4.54
CA GLY A 61 -16.83 9.81 4.92
C GLY A 61 -15.79 8.67 4.76
N LYS A 62 -16.24 7.44 4.46
CA LYS A 62 -15.40 6.24 4.30
C LYS A 62 -15.55 5.56 2.93
N VAL A 63 -16.50 5.97 2.09
CA VAL A 63 -16.82 5.24 0.85
C VAL A 63 -17.05 6.21 -0.31
N LEU A 64 -16.37 5.95 -1.42
CA LEU A 64 -16.66 6.51 -2.74
C LEU A 64 -17.29 5.41 -3.61
N SER A 65 -18.25 5.75 -4.46
CA SER A 65 -18.89 4.78 -5.35
C SER A 65 -19.23 5.38 -6.70
N ASP A 66 -19.11 4.59 -7.77
CA ASP A 66 -19.64 4.91 -9.11
C ASP A 66 -20.99 4.20 -9.39
N GLY A 67 -21.56 3.54 -8.37
CA GLY A 67 -22.78 2.74 -8.44
C GLY A 67 -22.54 1.26 -8.77
N LYS A 68 -21.32 0.86 -9.16
CA LYS A 68 -20.93 -0.54 -9.42
C LYS A 68 -19.74 -0.98 -8.57
N ILE A 69 -18.81 -0.07 -8.32
CA ILE A 69 -17.59 -0.28 -7.58
C ILE A 69 -17.58 0.66 -6.37
N ASN A 70 -17.11 0.15 -5.23
CA ASN A 70 -16.90 0.92 -4.01
C ASN A 70 -15.41 1.01 -3.70
N ILE A 71 -14.96 2.22 -3.37
CA ILE A 71 -13.63 2.51 -2.84
C ILE A 71 -13.77 2.84 -1.36
N HIS A 72 -13.19 2.00 -0.52
CA HIS A 72 -13.15 2.15 0.92
C HIS A 72 -11.91 2.96 1.32
N LEU A 73 -12.15 4.04 2.06
CA LEU A 73 -11.14 4.90 2.67
C LEU A 73 -11.19 4.66 4.19
N PRO A 74 -10.42 3.68 4.71
CA PRO A 74 -10.48 3.28 6.11
C PRO A 74 -10.28 4.48 7.03
N ALA A 75 -10.98 4.44 8.16
CA ALA A 75 -10.79 5.42 9.21
C ALA A 75 -9.43 5.18 9.90
N PRO A 76 -8.84 6.21 10.50
CA PRO A 76 -7.71 6.04 11.42
C PRO A 76 -8.00 4.96 12.46
N ASN A 77 -7.11 3.97 12.56
CA ASN A 77 -7.11 3.03 13.67
C ASN A 77 -6.28 3.64 14.81
N SER A 78 -6.82 3.65 16.02
CA SER A 78 -6.16 4.16 17.22
C SER A 78 -5.20 3.16 17.85
N ASN A 79 -5.19 1.90 17.40
CA ASN A 79 -4.32 0.86 17.95
C ASN A 79 -2.88 1.04 17.42
N LEU A 80 -1.97 1.29 18.35
CA LEU A 80 -0.54 1.42 18.08
C LEU A 80 0.14 0.06 17.92
N ALA A 81 1.09 -0.05 17.00
CA ALA A 81 1.97 -1.22 16.85
C ALA A 81 1.25 -2.57 16.67
N VAL A 82 0.04 -2.55 16.11
CA VAL A 82 -0.71 -3.76 15.74
C VAL A 82 -0.89 -3.81 14.23
N SER A 83 -0.74 -5.00 13.66
CA SER A 83 -1.12 -5.28 12.29
C SER A 83 -2.60 -4.91 12.03
N SER A 84 -2.85 -4.18 10.95
CA SER A 84 -4.22 -3.91 10.49
C SER A 84 -4.67 -4.91 9.41
N PHE A 85 -3.90 -5.99 9.22
CA PHE A 85 -4.21 -7.02 8.23
C PHE A 85 -5.49 -7.77 8.57
N SER A 86 -6.22 -8.11 7.51
CA SER A 86 -7.38 -9.00 7.54
C SER A 86 -7.32 -9.88 6.31
N GLU A 87 -7.66 -11.17 6.45
CA GLU A 87 -7.73 -12.11 5.33
C GLU A 87 -8.70 -11.64 4.23
N ALA A 88 -9.69 -10.81 4.58
CA ALA A 88 -10.59 -10.21 3.60
C ALA A 88 -9.85 -9.38 2.53
N LEU A 89 -8.67 -8.83 2.85
CA LEU A 89 -7.83 -8.08 1.90
C LEU A 89 -7.16 -8.98 0.85
N LEU A 90 -7.13 -10.30 1.06
CA LEU A 90 -6.67 -11.26 0.06
C LEU A 90 -7.76 -11.63 -0.95
N ASN A 91 -9.03 -11.35 -0.64
CA ASN A 91 -10.16 -11.68 -1.50
C ASN A 91 -10.26 -10.68 -2.66
N ASN A 92 -10.11 -11.17 -3.88
CA ASN A 92 -10.16 -10.33 -5.08
C ASN A 92 -11.60 -10.01 -5.51
N ASP A 93 -12.37 -9.37 -4.64
CA ASP A 93 -13.69 -8.83 -4.99
C ASP A 93 -13.52 -7.58 -5.84
N LEU A 94 -13.81 -7.70 -7.14
CA LEU A 94 -13.67 -6.63 -8.13
C LEU A 94 -14.72 -5.52 -8.00
N THR A 95 -15.57 -5.57 -6.97
CA THR A 95 -16.54 -4.52 -6.64
C THR A 95 -16.15 -3.72 -5.40
N GLN A 96 -15.24 -4.25 -4.57
CA GLN A 96 -14.81 -3.60 -3.32
C GLN A 96 -13.31 -3.40 -3.35
N TYR A 97 -12.85 -2.15 -3.39
CA TYR A 97 -11.42 -1.82 -3.30
C TYR A 97 -11.13 -1.04 -2.03
N TYR A 98 -9.95 -1.26 -1.46
CA TYR A 98 -9.53 -0.67 -0.19
C TYR A 98 -8.27 0.17 -0.40
N CYS A 99 -8.37 1.44 -0.03
CA CYS A 99 -7.22 2.32 0.04
C CYS A 99 -6.47 2.04 1.34
N VAL A 100 -5.21 1.64 1.23
CA VAL A 100 -4.38 1.25 2.38
C VAL A 100 -3.03 1.94 2.35
N THR A 101 -2.35 1.96 3.49
CA THR A 101 -0.96 2.43 3.55
C THR A 101 -0.04 1.50 2.77
N PRO A 102 1.15 1.97 2.37
CA PRO A 102 2.13 1.11 1.70
C PRO A 102 2.55 -0.09 2.57
N THR A 103 2.54 0.07 3.89
CA THR A 103 2.92 -0.99 4.83
C THR A 103 1.87 -2.09 4.91
N LEU A 104 0.59 -1.76 5.07
CA LEU A 104 -0.50 -2.75 5.01
C LEU A 104 -0.61 -3.42 3.63
N PHE A 105 -0.32 -2.69 2.56
CA PHE A 105 -0.22 -3.27 1.23
C PHE A 105 0.90 -4.31 1.16
N ALA A 106 2.09 -3.97 1.67
CA ALA A 106 3.23 -4.89 1.73
C ALA A 106 2.91 -6.12 2.60
N GLU A 107 2.29 -5.93 3.76
CA GLU A 107 1.85 -7.01 4.65
C GLU A 107 0.91 -7.98 3.93
N THR A 108 -0.07 -7.45 3.20
CA THR A 108 -0.99 -8.28 2.41
C THR A 108 -0.24 -9.09 1.33
N LEU A 109 0.77 -8.48 0.69
CA LEU A 109 1.64 -9.21 -0.25
C LEU A 109 2.43 -10.31 0.45
N PHE A 110 2.97 -10.08 1.65
CA PHE A 110 3.63 -11.13 2.42
C PHE A 110 2.67 -12.28 2.74
N HIS A 111 1.43 -12.00 3.15
CA HIS A 111 0.44 -13.06 3.33
C HIS A 111 0.13 -13.84 2.04
N GLN A 112 0.19 -13.20 0.87
CA GLN A 112 0.06 -13.91 -0.41
C GLN A 112 1.18 -14.92 -0.66
N THR A 113 2.37 -14.78 -0.06
CA THR A 113 3.47 -15.76 -0.21
C THR A 113 3.14 -17.13 0.37
N LEU A 114 2.15 -17.21 1.26
CA LEU A 114 1.67 -18.48 1.81
C LEU A 114 0.96 -19.35 0.75
N GLN A 115 0.50 -18.73 -0.33
CA GLN A 115 -0.25 -19.38 -1.41
C GLN A 115 0.41 -19.22 -2.79
N LYS A 116 1.34 -18.27 -2.94
CA LYS A 116 2.00 -17.91 -4.21
C LYS A 116 3.50 -18.06 -4.10
N ASP A 117 4.15 -18.24 -5.25
CA ASP A 117 5.61 -18.27 -5.35
C ASP A 117 6.26 -17.01 -4.75
N TYR A 118 7.19 -17.24 -3.84
CA TYR A 118 7.91 -16.20 -3.10
C TYR A 118 8.63 -15.22 -4.03
N LEU A 119 9.29 -15.70 -5.09
CA LEU A 119 10.05 -14.83 -6.01
C LEU A 119 9.13 -13.88 -6.78
N THR A 120 7.94 -14.35 -7.14
CA THR A 120 6.92 -13.55 -7.80
C THR A 120 6.42 -12.42 -6.89
N VAL A 121 6.12 -12.73 -5.62
CA VAL A 121 5.71 -11.70 -4.66
C VAL A 121 6.86 -10.72 -4.37
N LEU A 122 8.10 -11.21 -4.23
CA LEU A 122 9.26 -10.35 -3.97
C LEU A 122 9.50 -9.34 -5.11
N LYS A 123 9.28 -9.74 -6.37
CA LYS A 123 9.29 -8.81 -7.52
C LYS A 123 8.23 -7.72 -7.36
N THR A 124 7.04 -8.07 -6.88
CA THR A 124 5.96 -7.10 -6.62
C THR A 124 6.29 -6.17 -5.46
N LEU A 125 6.86 -6.69 -4.36
CA LEU A 125 7.36 -5.87 -3.25
C LEU A 125 8.42 -4.87 -3.72
N ARG A 126 9.35 -5.27 -4.59
CA ARG A 126 10.33 -4.34 -5.17
C ARG A 126 9.68 -3.29 -6.09
N LYS A 127 8.59 -3.61 -6.79
CA LYS A 127 7.80 -2.61 -7.55
C LYS A 127 7.12 -1.62 -6.60
N LEU A 128 6.55 -2.12 -5.51
CA LEU A 128 5.96 -1.30 -4.46
C LEU A 128 7.00 -0.35 -3.88
N VAL A 129 8.14 -0.85 -3.37
CA VAL A 129 9.25 -0.02 -2.86
C VAL A 129 9.68 1.05 -3.86
N LYS A 130 9.77 0.68 -5.16
CA LYS A 130 10.17 1.62 -6.21
C LYS A 130 9.19 2.78 -6.34
N LYS A 131 7.91 2.61 -6.00
CA LYS A 131 6.86 3.62 -6.19
C LYS A 131 6.40 4.25 -4.87
N CYS A 132 5.95 3.40 -3.95
CA CYS A 132 5.47 3.69 -2.61
C CYS A 132 6.32 2.92 -1.59
N PRO A 133 7.48 3.47 -1.16
CA PRO A 133 8.25 2.94 -0.03
C PRO A 133 7.37 2.71 1.20
N TYR A 134 7.73 1.69 2.00
CA TYR A 134 6.98 1.33 3.21
C TYR A 134 7.91 1.08 4.40
N ASN A 135 7.34 0.92 5.59
CA ASN A 135 8.11 0.69 6.80
C ASN A 135 8.48 -0.80 6.95
N ILE A 136 9.62 -1.19 6.36
CA ILE A 136 10.10 -2.58 6.34
C ILE A 136 10.44 -3.08 7.76
N GLU A 137 11.02 -2.22 8.60
CA GLU A 137 11.38 -2.54 9.97
C GLU A 137 10.14 -2.80 10.82
N TRP A 138 9.18 -1.88 10.80
CA TRP A 138 7.91 -2.07 11.51
C TRP A 138 7.18 -3.33 11.05
N LEU A 139 7.12 -3.58 9.74
CA LEU A 139 6.43 -4.76 9.22
C LEU A 139 7.06 -6.06 9.72
N ARG A 140 8.39 -6.15 9.77
CA ARG A 140 9.09 -7.28 10.36
C ARG A 140 8.72 -7.44 11.83
N ASP A 141 8.72 -6.35 12.59
CA ASP A 141 8.50 -6.38 14.03
C ASP A 141 7.05 -6.77 14.40
N VAL A 142 6.04 -6.24 13.69
CA VAL A 142 4.64 -6.64 13.89
C VAL A 142 4.31 -8.04 13.36
N SER A 143 5.17 -8.60 12.51
CA SER A 143 5.04 -9.97 12.00
C SER A 143 5.56 -11.03 12.97
N TYR A 144 6.09 -10.66 14.12
CA TYR A 144 6.60 -11.64 15.10
C TYR A 144 5.50 -12.62 15.53
N ARG A 145 5.81 -13.92 15.49
CA ARG A 145 4.89 -15.04 15.72
C ARG A 145 3.70 -15.12 14.78
N SER A 146 3.78 -14.46 13.62
CA SER A 146 2.77 -14.59 12.57
C SER A 146 3.22 -15.59 11.50
N PRO A 147 2.29 -16.09 10.64
CA PRO A 147 2.65 -16.99 9.54
C PRO A 147 3.66 -16.41 8.53
N ILE A 148 3.86 -15.08 8.52
CA ILE A 148 4.77 -14.40 7.59
C ILE A 148 6.12 -14.02 8.24
N GLU A 149 6.35 -14.38 9.51
CA GLU A 149 7.59 -14.06 10.24
C GLU A 149 8.85 -14.51 9.49
N GLU A 150 8.94 -15.79 9.14
CA GLU A 150 10.12 -16.34 8.46
C GLU A 150 10.43 -15.62 7.15
N ILE A 151 9.39 -15.21 6.42
CA ILE A 151 9.49 -14.61 5.10
C ILE A 151 9.88 -13.13 5.20
N THR A 152 9.35 -12.41 6.19
CA THR A 152 9.74 -11.03 6.48
C THR A 152 11.18 -10.97 6.97
N VAL A 153 11.62 -11.89 7.84
CA VAL A 153 13.03 -12.02 8.27
C VAL A 153 13.95 -12.33 7.09
N LYS A 154 13.61 -13.33 6.27
CA LYS A 154 14.41 -13.75 5.11
C LYS A 154 14.62 -12.63 4.09
N SER A 155 13.60 -11.80 3.86
CA SER A 155 13.64 -10.73 2.85
C SER A 155 14.14 -9.38 3.37
N TYR A 156 14.29 -9.23 4.69
CA TYR A 156 14.56 -7.96 5.35
C TYR A 156 15.78 -7.22 4.79
N SER A 157 16.93 -7.90 4.75
CA SER A 157 18.21 -7.29 4.32
C SER A 157 18.15 -6.84 2.86
N ASP A 158 17.58 -7.69 1.98
CA ASP A 158 17.45 -7.40 0.55
C ASP A 158 16.53 -6.20 0.30
N LEU A 159 15.33 -6.20 0.87
CA LEU A 159 14.34 -5.14 0.68
C LEU A 159 14.82 -3.81 1.29
N THR A 160 15.49 -3.85 2.44
CA THR A 160 16.07 -2.66 3.08
C THR A 160 17.17 -2.05 2.21
N ALA A 161 18.10 -2.88 1.72
CA ALA A 161 19.17 -2.42 0.83
C ALA A 161 18.61 -1.84 -0.47
N TYR A 162 17.62 -2.52 -1.07
CA TYR A 162 16.95 -2.04 -2.28
C TYR A 162 16.19 -0.73 -2.06
N GLN A 163 15.42 -0.60 -0.98
CA GLN A 163 14.72 0.63 -0.65
C GLN A 163 15.69 1.80 -0.44
N LYS A 164 16.79 1.57 0.29
CA LYS A 164 17.85 2.57 0.47
C LYS A 164 18.42 3.04 -0.86
N PHE A 165 18.71 2.11 -1.77
CA PHE A 165 19.18 2.44 -3.12
C PHE A 165 18.17 3.29 -3.91
N ILE A 166 16.88 2.95 -3.87
CA ILE A 166 15.82 3.71 -4.55
C ILE A 166 15.70 5.12 -3.96
N ILE A 167 15.68 5.26 -2.64
CA ILE A 167 15.61 6.54 -1.94
C ILE A 167 16.82 7.40 -2.31
N ASP A 168 18.03 6.86 -2.21
CA ASP A 168 19.26 7.58 -2.57
C ASP A 168 19.21 8.08 -4.02
N LYS A 169 18.73 7.26 -4.96
CA LYS A 169 18.58 7.65 -6.37
C LYS A 169 17.54 8.77 -6.56
N ARG A 170 16.41 8.71 -5.85
CA ARG A 170 15.34 9.72 -5.93
C ARG A 170 15.74 11.06 -5.31
N TYR A 171 16.39 11.05 -4.16
CA TYR A 171 16.68 12.27 -3.38
C TYR A 171 18.05 12.87 -3.63
N LYS A 172 19.07 12.12 -4.10
CA LYS A 172 20.32 12.74 -4.58
C LYS A 172 20.08 13.68 -5.76
N SER A 173 19.03 13.45 -6.53
CA SER A 173 18.59 14.32 -7.64
C SER A 173 17.91 15.62 -7.17
N LYS A 174 17.56 15.75 -5.88
CA LYS A 174 16.95 16.96 -5.29
C LYS A 174 17.98 17.91 -4.63
N LYS A 175 19.28 17.56 -4.60
CA LYS A 175 20.36 18.46 -4.17
C LYS A 175 20.81 19.36 -5.32
N ALA A 176 19.96 20.30 -5.73
CA ALA A 176 20.31 21.51 -6.47
C ALA A 176 19.02 22.28 -6.77
N LEU A 177 18.54 23.06 -5.80
CA LEU A 177 17.74 24.26 -6.00
C LEU A 177 17.92 25.14 -4.76
#